data_AF-A0A7Z9ZHB4-F1
#
_entry.id   AF-A0A7Z9ZHB4-F1
#
_cell.length_a   1.000
_cell.length_b   1.000
_cell.length_c   1.000
_cell.angle_alpha   90.00
_cell.angle_beta   90.00
_cell.angle_gamma   90.00
#
_symmetry.space_group_name_H-M   'P 1'
#
loop_
_entity.id
_entity.type
_entity.pdbx_description
1 polymer ?
#
loop_
_entity_poly.entity_id
_entity_poly.type
_entity_poly.pdbx_seq_one_letter_code
_entity_poly.pdbx_strand_id
1 'polypeptide(L)' 'MKKNVKATISFFRLLIEHSQKEYEPSPEHILKRMLLPLCRNFSQIAKEGTKNDAWDAIQGFSQERRKLLG' A
#
# COMPACT_ATOMS: atom_id res chain seq x y z
N MET A 1 8.44 0.53 -13.23
CA MET A 1 7.21 0.50 -12.41
C MET A 1 6.53 1.87 -12.48
N LYS A 2 5.23 1.91 -12.83
CA LYS A 2 4.46 3.17 -12.89
C LYS A 2 4.38 3.86 -11.53
N LYS A 3 4.18 5.18 -11.55
CA LYS A 3 4.14 6.03 -10.34
C LYS A 3 3.04 5.59 -9.35
N ASN A 4 1.85 5.23 -9.85
CA ASN A 4 0.74 4.74 -9.03
C ASN A 4 1.04 3.38 -8.38
N VAL A 5 1.66 2.45 -9.10
CA VAL A 5 2.09 1.14 -8.53
C VAL A 5 3.11 1.33 -7.41
N LYS A 6 4.15 2.15 -7.65
CA LYS A 6 5.16 2.47 -6.62
C LYS A 6 4.52 3.13 -5.39
N ALA A 7 3.62 4.09 -5.61
CA ALA A 7 2.90 4.77 -4.53
C ALA A 7 2.02 3.80 -3.72
N THR A 8 1.37 2.84 -4.38
CA THR A 8 0.55 1.81 -3.73
C THR A 8 1.39 0.96 -2.78
N ILE A 9 2.56 0.52 -3.22
CA ILE A 9 3.50 -0.26 -2.39
C ILE A 9 3.99 0.59 -1.21
N SER A 10 4.32 1.87 -1.42
CA SER A 10 4.74 2.77 -0.34
C SER A 10 3.64 2.98 0.71
N PHE A 11 2.37 3.15 0.31
CA PHE A 11 1.27 3.28 1.27
C PHE A 11 1.03 2.00 2.06
N PHE A 12 1.19 0.85 1.42
CA PHE A 12 1.11 -0.44 2.11
C PHE A 12 2.23 -0.59 3.15
N ARG A 13 3.47 -0.24 2.79
CA ARG A 13 4.59 -0.23 3.74
C ARG A 13 4.31 0.69 4.93
N LEU A 14 3.84 1.91 4.68
CA LEU A 14 3.48 2.86 5.74
C LEU A 14 2.40 2.29 6.68
N LEU A 15 1.40 1.60 6.14
CA LEU A 15 0.37 0.95 6.95
C LEU A 15 0.97 -0.10 7.90
N ILE A 16 1.89 -0.93 7.40
CA ILE A 16 2.57 -1.93 8.24
C ILE A 16 3.45 -1.24 9.28
N GLU A 17 4.28 -0.28 8.88
CA GLU A 17 5.16 0.47 9.80
C GLU A 17 4.34 1.13 10.93
N HIS A 18 3.19 1.72 10.61
CA HIS A 18 2.32 2.33 11.61
C HIS A 18 1.62 1.32 12.52
N SER A 19 1.34 0.10 12.04
CA SER A 19 0.78 -0.96 12.88
C SER A 19 1.75 -1.49 13.94
N GLN A 20 3.04 -1.19 13.80
CA GLN A 20 4.11 -1.63 14.71
C GLN A 20 4.58 -0.55 15.68
N LYS A 21 4.08 0.69 15.57
CA LYS A 21 4.50 1.78 16.47
C LYS A 21 3.84 1.63 17.84
N GLU A 22 4.58 2.02 18.89
CA GLU A 22 4.11 2.00 20.27
C GLU A 22 2.93 2.94 20.52
N TYR A 23 2.81 4.01 19.75
CA TYR A 23 1.62 4.86 19.79
C TYR A 23 0.55 4.30 18.84
N GLU A 24 -0.67 4.19 19.33
CA GLU A 24 -1.81 3.77 18.52
C GLU A 24 -2.31 4.97 17.68
N PRO A 25 -2.13 4.99 16.35
CA PRO A 25 -2.74 6.02 15.53
C PRO A 25 -4.27 5.89 15.61
N SER A 26 -4.97 7.02 15.74
CA SER A 26 -6.44 6.98 15.79
C SER A 26 -7.02 6.28 14.54
N PRO A 27 -8.17 5.59 14.66
CA PRO A 27 -8.81 4.95 13.52
C PRO A 27 -9.02 5.91 12.33
N GLU A 28 -9.38 7.17 12.62
CA GLU A 28 -9.54 8.20 11.59
C GLU A 28 -8.23 8.52 10.86
N HIS A 29 -7.10 8.55 11.58
CA HIS A 29 -5.79 8.76 10.99
C HIS A 29 -5.42 7.61 10.04
N ILE A 30 -5.61 6.35 10.46
CA ILE A 30 -5.37 5.16 9.62
C ILE A 30 -6.24 5.24 8.34
N LEU A 31 -7.54 5.49 8.52
CA LEU A 31 -8.49 5.54 7.40
C LEU A 31 -8.12 6.62 6.39
N LYS A 32 -7.90 7.86 6.84
CA LYS A 32 -7.65 9.01 5.95
C LYS A 32 -6.27 9.01 5.32
N ARG A 33 -5.23 8.63 6.06
CA ARG A 33 -3.83 8.79 5.62
C ARG A 33 -3.24 7.55 4.98
N MET A 34 -3.79 6.36 5.23
CA MET A 34 -3.22 5.10 4.75
C MET A 34 -4.21 4.33 3.87
N LEU A 35 -5.40 4.00 4.37
CA LEU A 35 -6.35 3.17 3.63
C LEU A 35 -6.98 3.89 2.44
N LEU A 36 -7.44 5.14 2.62
CA LEU A 36 -8.08 5.88 1.53
C LEU A 36 -7.14 6.11 0.32
N PRO A 37 -5.85 6.51 0.50
CA PRO A 37 -4.90 6.57 -0.61
C PRO A 37 -4.64 5.21 -1.28
N LEU A 38 -4.56 4.13 -0.49
CA LEU A 38 -4.35 2.77 -1.00
C LEU A 38 -5.53 2.33 -1.88
N CYS A 39 -6.77 2.55 -1.43
CA CYS A 39 -7.98 2.27 -2.21
C CYS A 39 -8.02 3.08 -3.51
N ARG A 40 -7.68 4.39 -3.46
CA ARG A 40 -7.63 5.24 -4.66
C ARG A 40 -6.64 4.72 -5.69
N ASN A 41 -5.44 4.32 -5.25
CA ASN A 41 -4.45 3.79 -6.17
C ASN A 41 -4.87 2.44 -6.75
N PHE A 42 -5.51 1.57 -5.96
CA PHE A 42 -6.06 0.32 -6.49
C PHE A 42 -7.14 0.56 -7.54
N SER A 43 -8.09 1.45 -7.28
CA SER A 43 -9.11 1.82 -8.27
C SER A 43 -8.47 2.38 -9.55
N GLN A 44 -7.40 3.17 -9.42
CA GLN A 44 -6.67 3.67 -10.58
C GLN A 44 -5.94 2.57 -11.35
N ILE A 45 -5.26 1.65 -10.67
CA ILE A 45 -4.62 0.48 -11.30
C ILE A 45 -5.65 -0.40 -11.99
N ALA A 46 -6.82 -0.61 -11.38
CA ALA A 46 -7.90 -1.40 -11.97
C ALA A 46 -8.49 -0.75 -13.23
N LYS A 47 -8.60 0.59 -13.25
CA LYS A 47 -9.20 1.34 -14.37
C LYS A 47 -8.23 1.62 -15.52
N GLU A 48 -6.98 1.95 -15.20
CA GLU A 48 -5.99 2.53 -16.12
C GLU A 48 -4.70 1.70 -16.23
N GLY A 49 -4.56 0.69 -15.38
CA GLY A 49 -3.40 -0.18 -15.34
C GLY A 49 -3.46 -1.34 -16.33
N THR A 50 -2.32 -1.98 -16.49
CA THR A 50 -2.18 -3.26 -17.21
C THR A 50 -2.22 -4.41 -16.22
N LYS A 51 -2.38 -5.65 -16.72
CA LYS A 51 -2.22 -6.86 -15.90
C LYS A 51 -0.86 -6.90 -15.18
N ASN A 52 0.20 -6.41 -15.84
CA ASN A 52 1.54 -6.34 -15.26
C ASN A 52 1.61 -5.32 -14.12
N ASP A 53 0.94 -4.16 -14.25
CA ASP A 53 0.90 -3.16 -13.16
C ASP A 53 0.23 -3.71 -11.89
N ALA A 54 -0.86 -4.49 -12.05
CA ALA A 54 -1.51 -5.17 -10.94
C ALA A 54 -0.61 -6.24 -10.32
N TRP A 55 0.08 -7.04 -11.16
CA TRP A 55 1.02 -8.05 -10.70
C TRP A 55 2.19 -7.44 -9.94
N ASP A 56 2.78 -6.36 -10.44
CA ASP A 56 3.86 -5.62 -9.79
C ASP A 56 3.44 -5.11 -8.41
N ALA A 57 2.20 -4.60 -8.26
CA ALA A 57 1.66 -4.16 -6.98
C ALA A 57 1.58 -5.33 -5.98
N ILE A 58 1.04 -6.47 -6.40
CA ILE A 58 0.90 -7.69 -5.57
C ILE A 58 2.28 -8.22 -5.15
N GLN A 59 3.23 -8.29 -6.09
CA GLN A 59 4.60 -8.71 -5.79
C GLN A 59 5.29 -7.75 -4.81
N GLY A 60 5.12 -6.45 -5.00
CA GLY A 60 5.61 -5.44 -4.06
C GLY A 60 5.04 -5.64 -2.65
N PHE A 61 3.75 -5.94 -2.51
CA PHE A 61 3.15 -6.22 -1.21
C PHE A 61 3.75 -7.47 -0.56
N SER A 62 3.93 -8.54 -1.34
CA SER A 62 4.57 -9.77 -0.86
C SER A 62 6.01 -9.53 -0.39
N GLN A 63 6.75 -8.64 -1.08
CA GLN A 63 8.11 -8.26 -0.70
C GLN A 63 8.13 -7.44 0.59
N GLU A 64 7.29 -6.41 0.71
CA GLU A 64 7.23 -5.60 1.94
C GLU A 64 6.78 -6.45 3.15
N ARG A 65 5.81 -7.36 2.97
CA ARG A 65 5.42 -8.31 4.01
C ARG A 65 6.60 -9.20 4.45
N ARG A 66 7.39 -9.70 3.50
CA ARG A 66 8.56 -10.56 3.80
C ARG A 66 9.65 -9.81 4.55
N LYS A 67 9.91 -8.54 4.23
CA LYS A 67 10.91 -7.73 4.93
C LYS A 67 10.55 -7.44 6.39
N LEU A 68 9.26 -7.40 6.72
CA LEU A 68 8.77 -6.94 8.02
C LEU A 68 8.34 -8.10 8.94
N LEU A 69 8.04 -9.29 8.40
CA LEU A 69 7.54 -10.44 9.16
C LEU A 69 8.39 -11.72 9.01
N GLY A 70 9.50 -11.66 8.28
CA GLY A 70 10.47 -12.76 8.13
C GLY A 70 11.84 -12.34 8.61
#